data_AF-A0A5K7Z775-F1
#
_entry.id   AF-A0A5K7Z775-F1
#
_cell.length_a   1.000
_cell.length_b   1.000
_cell.length_c   1.000
_cell.angle_alpha   90.00
_cell.angle_beta   90.00
_cell.angle_gamma   90.00
#
_symmetry.space_group_name_H-M   'P 1'
#
loop_
_entity.id
_entity.type
_entity.pdbx_description
1 polymer ?
#
loop_
_entity_poly.entity_id
_entity_poly.type
_entity_poly.pdbx_seq_one_letter_code
_entity_poly.pdbx_strand_id
1 'polypeptide(L)'
;MKFKFFVVFVCLVCCLLPGMSLAQDKVVVIPLDSGNCDCNEIPTVTSAGGRVWMDRNLGAYRVAQSIDDYRAYGWMYQWGRLADGHELRSSPTTTTISIGDVPGHGDFITNSSSPFDWRDGQNDNLWQGVSGTNNPCPAGFRLPTETEWEAEIASWSSNNAAGAFASPLKLVAAGFRSNSDGAFSGVGINGYYWSSTVISRNACYMHTNLSDAYTYNSNRSRGYNVRCIKD
;
A
#
# COMPACT_ATOMS: atom_id res chain seq x y z
N MET A 1 -38.71 6.87 31.07
CA MET A 1 -37.46 6.31 30.53
C MET A 1 -37.34 6.71 29.07
N LYS A 2 -36.45 7.65 28.73
CA LYS A 2 -36.09 7.97 27.34
C LYS A 2 -34.57 8.17 27.30
N PHE A 3 -33.88 7.24 26.67
CA PHE A 3 -32.44 7.32 26.39
C PHE A 3 -32.19 8.43 25.36
N LYS A 4 -31.36 9.42 25.71
CA LYS A 4 -30.81 10.38 24.75
C LYS A 4 -29.56 9.75 24.14
N PHE A 5 -29.61 9.41 22.85
CA PHE A 5 -28.42 9.11 22.06
C PHE A 5 -27.64 10.40 21.83
N PHE A 6 -26.40 10.46 22.32
CA PHE A 6 -25.40 11.42 21.87
C PHE A 6 -24.90 10.95 20.49
N VAL A 7 -25.42 11.56 19.42
CA VAL A 7 -24.78 11.47 18.11
C VAL A 7 -23.77 12.61 18.04
N VAL A 8 -22.49 12.26 18.12
CA VAL A 8 -21.37 13.17 17.89
C VAL A 8 -21.37 13.53 16.41
N PHE A 9 -21.96 14.69 16.09
CA PHE A 9 -21.79 15.36 14.79
C PHE A 9 -20.42 16.04 14.81
N VAL A 10 -19.41 15.45 14.18
CA VAL A 10 -18.12 16.11 13.94
C VAL A 10 -17.78 16.00 12.45
N CYS A 11 -17.59 17.17 11.84
CA CYS A 11 -17.05 17.45 10.51
C CYS A 11 -17.81 16.89 9.31
N LEU A 12 -18.94 17.51 8.98
CA LEU A 12 -19.47 17.51 7.61
C LEU A 12 -19.60 18.95 7.08
N VAL A 13 -18.57 19.79 7.23
CA VAL A 13 -18.52 21.10 6.56
C VAL A 13 -17.05 21.48 6.32
N CYS A 14 -16.48 21.10 5.17
CA CYS A 14 -15.34 21.85 4.61
C CYS A 14 -15.09 21.70 3.09
N CYS A 15 -15.82 20.84 2.35
CA CYS A 15 -15.56 20.68 0.91
C CYS A 15 -16.82 20.81 0.03
N LEU A 16 -17.62 21.86 0.21
CA LEU A 16 -18.61 22.26 -0.80
C LEU A 16 -18.10 23.49 -1.54
N LEU A 17 -17.50 23.27 -2.73
CA LEU A 17 -17.53 24.28 -3.79
C LEU A 17 -18.99 24.41 -4.27
N PRO A 18 -19.45 25.61 -4.66
CA PRO A 18 -20.84 25.80 -5.09
C PRO A 18 -21.08 25.07 -6.43
N GLY A 19 -21.89 24.01 -6.41
CA GLY A 19 -22.45 23.43 -7.64
C GLY A 19 -22.45 21.90 -7.80
N MET A 20 -21.93 21.10 -6.86
CA MET A 20 -21.95 19.63 -7.01
C MET A 20 -23.08 18.97 -6.20
N SER A 21 -24.02 18.37 -6.93
CA SER A 21 -25.07 17.48 -6.40
C SER A 21 -24.46 16.20 -5.86
N LEU A 22 -24.95 15.73 -4.70
CA LEU A 22 -24.52 14.50 -4.03
C LEU A 22 -24.83 13.27 -4.90
N ALA A 23 -23.79 12.61 -5.40
CA ALA A 23 -23.84 11.20 -5.74
C ALA A 23 -23.25 10.42 -4.56
N GLN A 24 -24.00 9.44 -4.08
CA GLN A 24 -23.69 8.67 -2.89
C GLN A 24 -22.63 7.61 -3.19
N ASP A 25 -21.37 8.03 -3.29
CA ASP A 25 -20.22 7.13 -3.31
C ASP A 25 -19.40 7.26 -2.02
N LYS A 26 -18.95 6.11 -1.55
CA LYS A 26 -18.30 5.88 -0.25
C LYS A 26 -17.04 6.74 -0.10
N VAL A 27 -17.15 7.90 0.54
CA VAL A 27 -16.00 8.66 1.02
C VAL A 27 -15.43 7.93 2.24
N VAL A 28 -14.21 7.39 2.12
CA VAL A 28 -13.46 6.86 3.26
C VAL A 28 -12.97 8.05 4.09
N VAL A 29 -13.58 8.25 5.25
CA VAL A 29 -13.17 9.26 6.22
C VAL A 29 -11.94 8.73 6.96
N ILE A 30 -10.77 9.31 6.70
CA ILE A 30 -9.57 9.11 7.52
C ILE A 30 -9.74 9.99 8.77
N PRO A 31 -9.72 9.45 9.99
CA PRO A 31 -9.78 10.27 11.19
C PRO A 31 -8.43 10.98 11.39
N LEU A 32 -8.50 12.31 11.44
CA LEU A 32 -7.38 13.19 11.75
C LEU A 32 -7.29 13.36 13.27
N ASP A 33 -6.10 13.21 13.83
CA ASP A 33 -5.81 13.62 15.20
C ASP A 33 -6.10 15.13 15.34
N SER A 34 -6.71 15.50 16.47
CA SER A 34 -7.16 16.85 16.76
C SER A 34 -5.98 17.84 16.82
N GLY A 35 -5.74 18.58 15.74
CA GLY A 35 -4.73 19.65 15.75
C GLY A 35 -4.53 20.43 14.45
N ASN A 36 -4.83 19.86 13.29
CA ASN A 36 -4.77 20.60 12.02
C ASN A 36 -5.70 19.95 11.00
N CYS A 37 -6.79 20.63 10.63
CA CYS A 37 -7.74 20.16 9.64
C CYS A 37 -7.42 20.78 8.27
N ASP A 38 -6.17 20.63 7.83
CA ASP A 38 -5.86 20.68 6.40
C ASP A 38 -5.99 19.26 5.84
N CYS A 39 -7.03 19.05 5.04
CA CYS A 39 -7.28 17.77 4.38
C CYS A 39 -6.40 17.58 3.13
N ASN A 40 -5.47 18.50 2.86
CA ASN A 40 -4.60 18.46 1.68
C ASN A 40 -3.16 18.01 1.95
N GLU A 41 -2.72 17.92 3.20
CA GLU A 41 -1.35 17.49 3.48
C GLU A 41 -1.28 15.97 3.67
N ILE A 42 -0.59 15.30 2.75
CA ILE A 42 -0.27 13.88 2.87
C ILE A 42 0.74 13.73 4.02
N PRO A 43 0.42 12.99 5.10
CA PRO A 43 1.34 12.86 6.22
C PRO A 43 2.65 12.19 5.80
N THR A 44 3.78 12.82 6.12
CA THR A 44 5.11 12.36 5.72
C THR A 44 6.10 12.21 6.87
N VAL A 45 7.15 11.44 6.63
CA VAL A 45 8.34 11.32 7.47
C VAL A 45 9.60 11.40 6.61
N THR A 46 10.67 11.97 7.15
CA THR A 46 11.98 11.97 6.50
C THR A 46 12.79 10.78 7.00
N SER A 47 13.32 9.97 6.08
CA SER A 47 14.17 8.83 6.43
C SER A 47 15.58 9.26 6.84
N ALA A 48 16.37 8.32 7.36
CA ALA A 48 17.76 8.58 7.71
C ALA A 48 18.61 9.04 6.50
N GLY A 49 18.23 8.61 5.29
CA GLY A 49 18.85 9.06 4.03
C GLY A 49 18.37 10.42 3.53
N GLY A 50 17.50 11.13 4.26
CA GLY A 50 16.99 12.45 3.89
C GLY A 50 15.87 12.42 2.85
N ARG A 51 15.36 11.25 2.47
CA ARG A 51 14.23 11.11 1.54
C ARG A 51 12.92 11.25 2.29
N VAL A 52 11.91 11.80 1.62
CA VAL A 52 10.57 12.01 2.20
C VAL A 52 9.66 10.87 1.79
N TRP A 53 9.02 10.24 2.77
CA TRP A 53 8.13 9.09 2.63
C TRP A 53 6.77 9.39 3.22
N MET A 54 5.73 8.68 2.80
CA MET A 54 4.48 8.65 3.57
C MET A 54 4.73 8.05 4.96
N ASP A 55 4.10 8.61 6.01
CA ASP A 55 4.29 8.17 7.39
C ASP A 55 3.64 6.81 7.71
N ARG A 56 2.73 6.34 6.84
CA ARG A 56 2.05 5.02 6.94
C ARG A 56 1.90 4.34 5.57
N ASN A 57 1.63 3.04 5.59
CA ASN A 57 1.38 2.26 4.37
C ASN A 57 0.16 2.84 3.65
N LEU A 58 0.13 2.73 2.32
CA LEU A 58 -1.04 3.15 1.57
C LEU A 58 -2.24 2.30 2.00
N GLY A 59 -3.35 2.98 2.34
CA GLY A 59 -4.54 2.36 2.92
C GLY A 59 -4.49 2.09 4.43
N ALA A 60 -3.41 2.45 5.12
CA ALA A 60 -3.32 2.32 6.57
C ALA A 60 -4.08 3.42 7.29
N TYR A 61 -4.70 3.06 8.42
CA TYR A 61 -5.49 4.00 9.23
C TYR A 61 -4.59 4.94 10.04
N ARG A 62 -3.45 4.46 10.54
CA ARG A 62 -2.54 5.20 11.41
C ARG A 62 -1.08 4.85 11.18
N VAL A 63 -0.18 5.70 11.69
CA VAL A 63 1.22 5.35 11.90
C VAL A 63 1.31 4.17 12.86
N ALA A 64 2.18 3.20 12.56
CA ALA A 64 2.32 1.99 13.33
C ALA A 64 2.73 2.25 14.78
N GLN A 65 2.06 1.55 15.70
CA GLN A 65 2.39 1.55 17.13
C GLN A 65 3.15 0.30 17.58
N SER A 66 3.10 -0.78 16.78
CA SER A 66 3.86 -2.02 16.93
C SER A 66 4.13 -2.63 15.55
N ILE A 67 5.07 -3.57 15.48
CA ILE A 67 5.41 -4.30 14.23
C ILE A 67 4.18 -5.00 13.64
N ASP A 68 3.26 -5.47 14.49
CA ASP A 68 2.07 -6.23 14.14
C ASP A 68 0.77 -5.40 14.22
N ASP A 69 0.85 -4.06 14.25
CA ASP A 69 -0.32 -3.19 14.33
C ASP A 69 -1.22 -3.32 13.10
N TYR A 70 -2.30 -4.09 13.23
CA TYR A 70 -3.23 -4.37 12.13
C TYR A 70 -3.87 -3.11 11.52
N ARG A 71 -3.95 -2.00 12.28
CA ARG A 71 -4.46 -0.73 11.78
C ARG A 71 -3.46 0.02 10.91
N ALA A 72 -2.18 -0.38 10.95
CA ALA A 72 -1.10 0.18 10.17
C ALA A 72 -0.70 -0.67 8.95
N TYR A 73 -1.29 -1.87 8.78
CA TYR A 73 -0.93 -2.78 7.70
C TYR A 73 -1.12 -2.18 6.31
N GLY A 74 -2.18 -1.42 6.09
CA GLY A 74 -2.56 -0.94 4.77
C GLY A 74 -3.15 -2.03 3.88
N TRP A 75 -3.12 -1.79 2.58
CA TRP A 75 -3.74 -2.63 1.56
C TRP A 75 -2.72 -3.51 0.81
N MET A 76 -3.23 -4.43 -0.02
CA MET A 76 -2.49 -5.53 -0.66
C MET A 76 -2.59 -5.46 -2.18
N TYR A 77 -1.67 -4.69 -2.77
CA TYR A 77 -1.69 -4.36 -4.19
C TYR A 77 -1.05 -5.45 -5.03
N GLN A 78 -1.63 -5.72 -6.20
CA GLN A 78 -0.97 -6.48 -7.26
C GLN A 78 -0.07 -5.54 -8.06
N TRP A 79 1.12 -6.01 -8.42
CA TRP A 79 2.13 -5.13 -9.01
C TRP A 79 1.65 -4.54 -10.33
N GLY A 80 1.68 -3.22 -10.46
CA GLY A 80 1.24 -2.49 -11.66
C GLY A 80 -0.27 -2.24 -11.75
N ARG A 81 -1.09 -2.73 -10.82
CA ARG A 81 -2.54 -2.51 -10.85
C ARG A 81 -2.92 -1.23 -10.09
N LEU A 82 -3.82 -0.43 -10.67
CA LEU A 82 -4.41 0.72 -9.99
C LEU A 82 -5.23 0.28 -8.76
N ALA A 83 -5.48 1.21 -7.84
CA ALA A 83 -6.44 0.99 -6.76
C ALA A 83 -7.87 0.97 -7.31
N ASP A 84 -8.44 -0.22 -7.47
CA ASP A 84 -9.78 -0.47 -8.01
C ASP A 84 -10.66 -1.30 -7.06
N GLY A 85 -10.17 -1.51 -5.82
CA GLY A 85 -10.83 -2.29 -4.78
C GLY A 85 -10.18 -3.65 -4.54
N HIS A 86 -9.35 -4.15 -5.45
CA HIS A 86 -8.65 -5.45 -5.27
C HIS A 86 -7.72 -5.45 -4.07
N GLU A 87 -7.15 -4.29 -3.76
CA GLU A 87 -6.15 -4.11 -2.73
C GLU A 87 -6.74 -4.25 -1.31
N LEU A 88 -8.06 -4.08 -1.19
CA LEU A 88 -8.74 -4.25 0.09
C LEU A 88 -8.55 -5.68 0.59
N ARG A 89 -8.19 -5.82 1.88
CA ARG A 89 -7.99 -7.13 2.49
C ARG A 89 -9.26 -8.00 2.51
N SER A 90 -10.43 -7.40 2.31
CA SER A 90 -11.74 -8.05 2.22
C SER A 90 -12.22 -8.27 0.78
N SER A 91 -11.45 -7.88 -0.24
CA SER A 91 -11.89 -8.07 -1.63
C SER A 91 -12.05 -9.56 -1.94
N PRO A 92 -13.05 -9.95 -2.74
CA PRO A 92 -13.16 -11.32 -3.22
C PRO A 92 -12.02 -11.66 -4.18
N THR A 93 -11.95 -12.93 -4.60
CA THR A 93 -10.98 -13.40 -5.59
C THR A 93 -11.66 -13.77 -6.89
N THR A 94 -10.91 -13.70 -7.99
CA THR A 94 -11.30 -14.22 -9.30
C THR A 94 -10.09 -14.85 -9.99
N THR A 95 -10.33 -15.87 -10.81
CA THR A 95 -9.30 -16.46 -11.69
C THR A 95 -9.32 -15.85 -13.10
N THR A 96 -10.22 -14.90 -13.35
CA THR A 96 -10.33 -14.23 -14.65
C THR A 96 -9.18 -13.25 -14.81
N ILE A 97 -8.24 -13.56 -15.70
CA ILE A 97 -7.09 -12.71 -16.03
C ILE A 97 -7.55 -11.49 -16.81
N SER A 98 -7.02 -10.31 -16.47
CA SER A 98 -7.30 -9.08 -17.21
C SER A 98 -6.60 -9.07 -18.57
N ILE A 99 -7.29 -8.66 -19.63
CA ILE A 99 -6.68 -8.50 -20.97
C ILE A 99 -6.10 -7.09 -21.19
N GLY A 100 -6.16 -6.22 -20.19
CA GLY A 100 -5.66 -4.85 -20.26
C GLY A 100 -5.19 -4.32 -18.90
N ASP A 101 -4.79 -3.05 -18.89
CA ASP A 101 -4.20 -2.41 -17.70
C ASP A 101 -5.25 -2.02 -16.63
N VAL A 102 -6.55 -2.16 -16.94
CA VAL A 102 -7.68 -1.92 -16.03
C VAL A 102 -8.68 -3.09 -16.15
N PRO A 103 -8.84 -3.92 -15.10
CA PRO A 103 -9.74 -5.09 -15.16
C PRO A 103 -11.23 -4.77 -15.16
N GLY A 104 -11.63 -3.59 -14.68
CA GLY A 104 -13.03 -3.17 -14.59
C GLY A 104 -13.81 -3.77 -13.40
N HIS A 105 -13.11 -4.39 -12.43
CA HIS A 105 -13.68 -4.92 -11.20
C HIS A 105 -12.69 -4.81 -10.04
N GLY A 106 -13.19 -4.91 -8.80
CA GLY A 106 -12.38 -4.85 -7.58
C GLY A 106 -11.93 -6.20 -7.01
N ASP A 107 -12.08 -7.30 -7.76
CA ASP A 107 -11.66 -8.62 -7.29
C ASP A 107 -10.13 -8.79 -7.43
N PHE A 108 -9.52 -9.45 -6.44
CA PHE A 108 -8.12 -9.87 -6.47
C PHE A 108 -7.93 -11.02 -7.46
N ILE A 109 -7.01 -10.88 -8.43
CA ILE A 109 -6.86 -11.87 -9.50
C ILE A 109 -5.83 -12.90 -9.07
N THR A 110 -6.29 -14.12 -8.81
CA THR A 110 -5.40 -15.25 -8.53
C THR A 110 -4.94 -15.88 -9.83
N ASN A 111 -3.64 -16.08 -9.99
CA ASN A 111 -3.03 -16.75 -11.13
C ASN A 111 -1.94 -17.72 -10.67
N SER A 112 -2.15 -19.02 -10.87
CA SER A 112 -1.19 -20.08 -10.57
C SER A 112 -0.42 -20.57 -11.80
N SER A 113 -0.43 -19.83 -12.91
CA SER A 113 0.23 -20.18 -14.17
C SER A 113 1.22 -19.10 -14.61
N SER A 114 2.35 -19.53 -15.18
CA SER A 114 3.38 -18.62 -15.72
C SER A 114 2.76 -17.68 -16.78
N PRO A 115 3.06 -16.37 -16.76
CA PRO A 115 4.12 -15.70 -15.99
C PRO A 115 3.75 -15.25 -14.58
N PHE A 116 2.62 -15.70 -14.02
CA PHE A 116 2.12 -15.34 -12.69
C PHE A 116 1.83 -13.84 -12.55
N ASP A 117 1.10 -13.32 -13.53
CA ASP A 117 0.65 -11.94 -13.61
C ASP A 117 -0.88 -11.87 -13.48
N TRP A 118 -1.42 -10.75 -12.98
CA TRP A 118 -2.86 -10.54 -12.88
C TRP A 118 -3.50 -10.19 -14.23
N ARG A 119 -2.65 -9.94 -15.23
CA ARG A 119 -3.05 -9.63 -16.60
C ARG A 119 -2.33 -10.47 -17.64
N ASP A 120 -2.94 -10.59 -18.81
CA ASP A 120 -2.35 -11.18 -20.00
C ASP A 120 -1.57 -10.10 -20.77
N GLY A 121 -0.35 -10.46 -21.17
CA GLY A 121 0.70 -9.54 -21.58
C GLY A 121 1.28 -8.74 -20.41
N GLN A 122 2.55 -8.95 -20.05
CA GLN A 122 3.18 -8.14 -18.99
C GLN A 122 3.39 -6.70 -19.48
N ASN A 123 3.24 -5.73 -18.57
CA ASN A 123 3.54 -4.33 -18.87
C ASN A 123 4.33 -3.70 -17.72
N ASP A 124 5.58 -3.36 -18.03
CA ASP A 124 6.56 -2.87 -17.07
C ASP A 124 6.36 -1.38 -16.77
N ASN A 125 5.56 -0.68 -17.57
CA ASN A 125 5.44 0.79 -17.52
C ASN A 125 4.39 1.28 -16.51
N LEU A 126 3.66 0.38 -15.84
CA LEU A 126 2.48 0.74 -15.06
C LEU A 126 2.79 1.56 -13.80
N TRP A 127 3.87 1.25 -13.11
CA TRP A 127 4.30 1.93 -11.86
C TRP A 127 5.61 2.70 -12.01
N GLN A 128 5.93 3.18 -13.21
CA GLN A 128 7.18 3.89 -13.48
C GLN A 128 7.06 5.39 -13.20
N GLY A 129 7.58 5.80 -12.03
CA GLY A 129 7.66 7.21 -11.64
C GLY A 129 6.33 7.80 -11.17
N VAL A 130 6.33 9.09 -10.85
CA VAL A 130 5.14 9.84 -10.38
C VAL A 130 4.02 9.82 -11.43
N SER A 131 4.37 9.83 -12.72
CA SER A 131 3.44 9.80 -13.85
C SER A 131 3.14 8.39 -14.37
N GLY A 132 3.47 7.34 -13.61
CA GLY A 132 3.15 5.97 -14.00
C GLY A 132 1.63 5.77 -14.15
N THR A 133 1.20 5.11 -15.23
CA THR A 133 -0.20 4.96 -15.65
C THR A 133 -1.14 4.51 -14.52
N ASN A 134 -0.67 3.59 -13.67
CA ASN A 134 -1.46 2.99 -12.58
C ASN A 134 -0.84 3.26 -11.21
N ASN A 135 -0.01 4.31 -11.07
CA ASN A 135 0.61 4.68 -9.81
C ASN A 135 -0.48 4.88 -8.72
N PRO A 136 -0.54 4.03 -7.68
CA PRO A 136 -1.57 4.11 -6.65
C PRO A 136 -1.25 5.20 -5.62
N CYS A 137 -0.03 5.74 -5.63
CA CYS A 137 0.41 6.76 -4.70
C CYS A 137 -0.25 8.11 -4.99
N PRO A 138 -0.47 8.95 -3.96
CA PRO A 138 -0.98 10.31 -4.15
C PRO A 138 -0.08 11.16 -5.08
N ALA A 139 -0.63 12.26 -5.58
CA ALA A 139 0.11 13.17 -6.47
C ALA A 139 1.44 13.63 -5.85
N GLY A 140 2.52 13.59 -6.64
CA GLY A 140 3.88 13.90 -6.20
C GLY A 140 4.60 12.74 -5.49
N PHE A 141 3.93 11.61 -5.29
CA PHE A 141 4.50 10.40 -4.74
C PHE A 141 4.49 9.26 -5.76
N ARG A 142 5.39 8.31 -5.56
CA ARG A 142 5.48 7.08 -6.35
C ARG A 142 5.87 5.90 -5.48
N LEU A 143 5.88 4.70 -6.06
CA LEU A 143 6.57 3.58 -5.43
C LEU A 143 8.09 3.83 -5.41
N PRO A 144 8.77 3.38 -4.34
CA PRO A 144 10.22 3.39 -4.28
C PRO A 144 10.82 2.38 -5.26
N THR A 145 12.07 2.61 -5.64
CA THR A 145 12.90 1.68 -6.39
C THR A 145 13.56 0.66 -5.46
N GLU A 146 14.14 -0.40 -6.02
CA GLU A 146 14.96 -1.37 -5.28
C GLU A 146 16.11 -0.69 -4.53
N THR A 147 16.84 0.20 -5.21
CA THR A 147 17.97 0.94 -4.61
C THR A 147 17.54 1.84 -3.46
N GLU A 148 16.35 2.44 -3.53
CA GLU A 148 15.80 3.21 -2.41
C GLU A 148 15.46 2.30 -1.22
N TRP A 149 14.95 1.09 -1.45
CA TRP A 149 14.78 0.12 -0.37
C TRP A 149 16.10 -0.35 0.24
N GLU A 150 17.10 -0.65 -0.59
CA GLU A 150 18.43 -1.05 -0.13
C GLU A 150 19.09 0.04 0.73
N ALA A 151 18.92 1.31 0.34
CA ALA A 151 19.39 2.45 1.12
C ALA A 151 18.68 2.55 2.48
N GLU A 152 17.37 2.30 2.55
CA GLU A 152 16.65 2.25 3.82
C GLU A 152 17.15 1.09 4.69
N ILE A 153 17.25 -0.13 4.16
CA ILE A 153 17.73 -1.30 4.89
C ILE A 153 19.13 -1.05 5.49
N ALA A 154 20.04 -0.49 4.70
CA ALA A 154 21.40 -0.19 5.13
C ALA A 154 21.47 0.87 6.25
N SER A 155 20.41 1.67 6.43
CA SER A 155 20.33 2.70 7.47
C SER A 155 19.82 2.21 8.82
N TRP A 156 19.25 1.00 8.88
CA TRP A 156 18.61 0.50 10.10
C TRP A 156 19.63 0.02 11.13
N SER A 157 19.31 0.17 12.41
CA SER A 157 20.16 -0.28 13.53
C SER A 157 20.34 -1.80 13.56
N SER A 158 19.37 -2.54 13.04
CA SER A 158 19.43 -3.98 12.84
C SER A 158 18.79 -4.33 11.49
N ASN A 159 19.41 -5.26 10.76
CA ASN A 159 18.92 -5.67 9.45
C ASN A 159 17.78 -6.69 9.58
N ASN A 160 16.64 -6.31 10.14
CA ASN A 160 15.46 -7.16 10.36
C ASN A 160 14.19 -6.33 10.60
N ALA A 161 13.05 -7.00 10.84
CA ALA A 161 11.76 -6.36 11.11
C ALA A 161 11.79 -5.42 12.33
N ALA A 162 12.60 -5.70 13.34
CA ALA A 162 12.76 -4.81 14.50
C ALA A 162 13.44 -3.49 14.10
N GLY A 163 14.48 -3.55 13.26
CA GLY A 163 15.13 -2.35 12.73
C GLY A 163 14.24 -1.57 11.77
N ALA A 164 13.48 -2.26 10.93
CA ALA A 164 12.51 -1.65 10.02
C ALA A 164 11.42 -0.86 10.78
N PHE A 165 10.94 -1.39 11.90
CA PHE A 165 9.96 -0.69 12.75
C PHE A 165 10.59 0.41 13.62
N ALA A 166 11.82 0.22 14.08
CA ALA A 166 12.56 1.25 14.82
C ALA A 166 12.99 2.44 13.93
N SER A 167 13.05 2.23 12.61
CA SER A 167 13.32 3.28 11.63
C SER A 167 12.24 4.38 11.63
N PRO A 168 12.51 5.57 11.07
CA PRO A 168 11.50 6.61 10.91
C PRO A 168 10.24 6.14 10.17
N LEU A 169 10.35 5.17 9.25
CA LEU A 169 9.25 4.66 8.44
C LEU A 169 8.26 3.78 9.22
N LYS A 170 8.68 3.24 10.37
CA LYS A 170 7.89 2.32 11.21
C LYS A 170 7.20 1.22 10.40
N LEU A 171 7.98 0.49 9.60
CA LEU A 171 7.45 -0.55 8.72
C LEU A 171 6.93 -1.74 9.54
N VAL A 172 5.80 -2.28 9.11
CA VAL A 172 5.04 -3.33 9.81
C VAL A 172 5.13 -4.68 9.10
N ALA A 173 4.89 -5.75 9.85
CA ALA A 173 4.83 -7.11 9.37
C ALA A 173 3.39 -7.48 8.92
N ALA A 174 2.94 -6.88 7.82
CA ALA A 174 1.55 -7.03 7.35
C ALA A 174 1.26 -8.32 6.56
N GLY A 175 2.28 -9.16 6.33
CA GLY A 175 2.20 -10.37 5.51
C GLY A 175 1.98 -10.07 4.03
N PHE A 176 1.53 -11.08 3.29
CA PHE A 176 1.17 -10.95 1.88
C PHE A 176 -0.12 -11.67 1.55
N ARG A 177 -0.67 -11.39 0.37
CA ARG A 177 -1.77 -12.12 -0.24
C ARG A 177 -1.26 -13.01 -1.39
N SER A 178 -1.53 -14.30 -1.30
CA SER A 178 -1.05 -15.30 -2.25
C SER A 178 -1.72 -15.14 -3.62
N ASN A 179 -0.92 -15.27 -4.68
CA ASN A 179 -1.43 -15.29 -6.04
C ASN A 179 -2.12 -16.62 -6.41
N SER A 180 -1.94 -17.70 -5.65
CA SER A 180 -2.52 -19.01 -6.00
C SER A 180 -3.99 -19.13 -5.60
N ASP A 181 -4.36 -18.60 -4.44
CA ASP A 181 -5.66 -18.80 -3.80
C ASP A 181 -6.20 -17.54 -3.11
N GLY A 182 -5.43 -16.44 -3.10
CA GLY A 182 -5.80 -15.20 -2.43
C GLY A 182 -5.72 -15.24 -0.90
N ALA A 183 -5.16 -16.30 -0.31
CA ALA A 183 -4.99 -16.43 1.13
C ALA A 183 -3.91 -15.48 1.67
N PHE A 184 -4.07 -15.03 2.92
CA PHE A 184 -3.04 -14.23 3.60
C PHE A 184 -2.04 -15.14 4.31
N SER A 185 -0.75 -14.81 4.21
CA SER A 185 0.32 -15.54 4.89
C SER A 185 1.35 -14.60 5.50
N GLY A 186 2.01 -15.05 6.57
CA GLY A 186 3.06 -14.29 7.26
C GLY A 186 2.57 -13.02 8.00
N VAL A 187 1.26 -12.86 8.21
CA VAL A 187 0.69 -11.70 8.92
C VAL A 187 1.21 -11.66 10.36
N GLY A 188 1.67 -10.49 10.81
CA GLY A 188 2.29 -10.25 12.11
C GLY A 188 3.76 -10.70 12.20
N ILE A 189 4.30 -11.35 11.15
CA ILE A 189 5.64 -11.97 11.18
C ILE A 189 6.55 -11.43 10.07
N ASN A 190 6.01 -11.22 8.87
CA ASN A 190 6.76 -10.81 7.68
C ASN A 190 6.22 -9.48 7.12
N GLY A 191 7.13 -8.61 6.69
CA GLY A 191 6.82 -7.41 5.91
C GLY A 191 7.13 -7.63 4.43
N TYR A 192 6.22 -7.26 3.54
CA TYR A 192 6.40 -7.34 2.10
C TYR A 192 6.00 -6.02 1.45
N TYR A 193 6.94 -5.35 0.78
CA TYR A 193 6.76 -4.01 0.24
C TYR A 193 7.17 -3.95 -1.22
N TRP A 194 6.24 -3.59 -2.10
CA TRP A 194 6.57 -3.46 -3.52
C TRP A 194 7.61 -2.37 -3.79
N SER A 195 8.38 -2.59 -4.86
CA SER A 195 9.20 -1.60 -5.54
C SER A 195 8.67 -1.40 -6.97
N SER A 196 8.97 -0.26 -7.60
CA SER A 196 8.74 -0.03 -9.03
C SER A 196 9.76 -0.74 -9.93
N THR A 197 10.86 -1.26 -9.38
CA THR A 197 11.90 -1.96 -10.15
C THR A 197 11.38 -3.28 -10.71
N VAL A 198 11.53 -3.46 -12.02
CA VAL A 198 11.22 -4.69 -12.73
C VAL A 198 12.49 -5.51 -12.96
N ILE A 199 12.40 -6.83 -12.74
CA ILE A 199 13.49 -7.77 -13.01
C ILE A 199 12.95 -8.91 -13.87
N SER A 200 13.26 -8.87 -15.17
CA SER A 200 12.73 -9.82 -16.16
C SER A 200 11.19 -9.87 -16.07
N ARG A 201 10.61 -11.05 -15.82
CA ARG A 201 9.15 -11.25 -15.69
C ARG A 201 8.60 -10.89 -14.31
N ASN A 202 9.44 -10.59 -13.34
CA ASN A 202 9.05 -10.34 -11.96
C ASN A 202 9.17 -8.85 -11.61
N ALA A 203 8.70 -8.50 -10.42
CA ALA A 203 8.92 -7.19 -9.82
C ALA A 203 9.68 -7.32 -8.51
N CYS A 204 10.51 -6.32 -8.19
CA CYS A 204 11.25 -6.26 -6.95
C CYS A 204 10.32 -5.92 -5.77
N TYR A 205 10.63 -6.46 -4.61
CA TYR A 205 10.02 -6.12 -3.33
C TYR A 205 11.07 -6.15 -2.23
N MET A 206 10.81 -5.42 -1.14
CA MET A 206 11.56 -5.50 0.10
C MET A 206 10.86 -6.45 1.08
N HIS A 207 11.63 -7.35 1.68
CA HIS A 207 11.19 -8.31 2.70
C HIS A 207 11.82 -7.99 4.06
N THR A 208 11.04 -8.15 5.13
CA THR A 208 11.56 -8.18 6.50
C THR A 208 10.99 -9.36 7.25
N ASN A 209 11.80 -10.04 8.06
CA ASN A 209 11.34 -11.01 9.06
C ASN A 209 12.10 -10.80 10.39
N LEU A 210 11.99 -11.75 11.33
CA LEU A 210 12.66 -11.65 12.63
C LEU A 210 14.20 -11.66 12.55
N SER A 211 14.76 -12.28 11.52
CA SER A 211 16.19 -12.50 11.35
C SER A 211 16.84 -11.48 10.42
N ASP A 212 16.20 -11.18 9.29
CA ASP A 212 16.81 -10.52 8.15
C ASP A 212 15.86 -9.51 7.48
N ALA A 213 16.44 -8.56 6.73
CA ALA A 213 15.77 -7.79 5.71
C ALA A 213 16.61 -7.68 4.42
N TYR A 214 15.94 -7.72 3.28
CA TYR A 214 16.57 -7.76 1.96
C TYR A 214 15.59 -7.41 0.85
N THR A 215 16.10 -7.15 -0.35
CA THR A 215 15.33 -7.03 -1.58
C THR A 215 15.38 -8.33 -2.38
N TYR A 216 14.28 -8.68 -3.03
CA TYR A 216 14.20 -9.83 -3.93
C TYR A 216 13.13 -9.60 -4.99
N ASN A 217 12.91 -10.57 -5.88
CA ASN A 217 11.86 -10.47 -6.90
C ASN A 217 10.72 -11.46 -6.69
N SER A 218 9.53 -11.07 -7.15
CA SER A 218 8.30 -11.81 -6.94
C SER A 218 7.38 -11.73 -8.15
N ASN A 219 6.50 -12.72 -8.25
CA ASN A 219 5.38 -12.74 -9.19
C ASN A 219 4.48 -11.51 -8.98
N ARG A 220 4.09 -10.86 -10.08
CA ARG A 220 3.33 -9.60 -10.08
C ARG A 220 1.88 -9.74 -9.61
N SER A 221 1.33 -10.96 -9.68
CA SER A 221 -0.01 -11.30 -9.15
C SER A 221 -0.09 -11.41 -7.63
N ARG A 222 1.02 -11.33 -6.89
CA ARG A 222 0.95 -11.33 -5.42
C ARG A 222 0.46 -9.99 -4.89
N GLY A 223 -0.19 -10.02 -3.73
CA GLY A 223 -0.60 -8.81 -3.00
C GLY A 223 0.43 -8.45 -1.95
N TYR A 224 1.18 -7.37 -2.15
CA TYR A 224 2.10 -6.79 -1.15
C TYR A 224 1.70 -5.36 -0.80
N ASN A 225 2.29 -4.83 0.27
CA ASN A 225 2.03 -3.47 0.71
C ASN A 225 2.75 -2.46 -0.18
N VAL A 226 2.22 -1.24 -0.20
CA VAL A 226 2.84 -0.09 -0.85
C VAL A 226 3.15 0.96 0.21
N ARG A 227 4.39 1.44 0.19
CA ARG A 227 4.85 2.60 0.97
C ARG A 227 5.41 3.61 -0.03
N CYS A 228 4.76 4.75 -0.17
CA CYS A 228 5.12 5.72 -1.20
C CYS A 228 6.24 6.67 -0.75
N ILE A 229 7.10 7.02 -1.70
CA ILE A 229 8.18 8.01 -1.56
C ILE A 229 7.87 9.24 -2.42
N LYS A 230 8.27 10.41 -1.95
CA LYS A 230 8.10 11.69 -2.65
C LYS A 230 9.27 11.91 -3.61
N ASP A 231 8.95 12.39 -4.81
CA ASP A 231 9.93 12.94 -5.76
C ASP A 231 9.95 14.47 -5.76
#